data_AF-A0A819FZR1-F1
#
_entry.id   AF-A0A819FZR1-F1
#
_cell.length_a   1.000
_cell.length_b   1.000
_cell.length_c   1.000
_cell.angle_alpha   90.00
_cell.angle_beta   90.00
_cell.angle_gamma   90.00
#
_symmetry.space_group_name_H-M   'P 1'
#
loop_
_entity.id
_entity.type
_entity.pdbx_description
1 polymer ?
#
loop_
_entity_poly.entity_id
_entity_poly.type
_entity_poly.pdbx_seq_one_letter_code
_entity_poly.pdbx_strand_id
1 'polypeptide(L)'
;MIISDSVRSSVYEWKMNETNGKIVAGGNGQGIRLNQLGFPTEALIDKETNDVIICDNGKGRIMRWSRRSGTTEGEILINYIFCTGLAIDDARNLYISDFDKHEVRRYRIGDKNGTVVAGGNIRGAGLNQLNYPTYVFVDRQETVYVSDRDNHRVMKWNKGAKEGIIVAGGQGAGNALTQLFSPAGLFIDTLGTVYVADSRNHRVIRWSPGEKQGTVIVGGNGEGNGANQFKYPEGLSLDRYGNLYVVDRGNGRVQRFSLE
;
A
#
# COMPACT_ATOMS: atom_id res chain seq x y z
N MET A 1 -12.58 -7.84 2.09
CA MET A 1 -11.55 -7.03 1.40
C MET A 1 -12.00 -5.57 1.42
N ILE A 2 -11.11 -4.65 1.78
CA ILE A 2 -11.38 -3.20 1.69
C ILE A 2 -10.61 -2.65 0.49
N ILE A 3 -11.25 -1.80 -0.31
CA ILE A 3 -10.67 -1.20 -1.51
C ILE A 3 -11.03 0.28 -1.57
N SER A 4 -10.03 1.12 -1.77
CA SER A 4 -10.21 2.53 -2.10
C SER A 4 -10.50 2.71 -3.59
N ASP A 5 -11.55 3.44 -3.92
CA ASP A 5 -11.86 3.87 -5.28
C ASP A 5 -11.64 5.38 -5.40
N SER A 6 -10.51 5.74 -6.00
CA SER A 6 -10.11 7.14 -6.17
C SER A 6 -11.05 7.90 -7.11
N VAL A 7 -11.66 7.22 -8.08
CA VAL A 7 -12.56 7.84 -9.08
C VAL A 7 -13.91 8.14 -8.45
N ARG A 8 -14.44 7.19 -7.67
CA ARG A 8 -15.73 7.35 -6.97
C ARG A 8 -15.60 8.05 -5.62
N SER A 9 -14.40 8.42 -5.18
CA SER A 9 -14.13 9.04 -3.87
C SER A 9 -14.82 8.29 -2.72
N SER A 10 -14.65 6.96 -2.74
CA SER A 10 -15.36 6.04 -1.86
C SER A 10 -14.45 4.89 -1.46
N VAL A 11 -14.71 4.28 -0.30
CA VAL A 11 -14.09 3.03 0.11
C VAL A 11 -15.15 1.95 0.18
N TYR A 12 -14.85 0.81 -0.43
CA TYR A 12 -15.75 -0.33 -0.52
C TYR A 12 -15.26 -1.48 0.35
N GLU A 13 -16.21 -2.18 0.97
CA GLU A 13 -16.02 -3.50 1.52
C GLU A 13 -16.66 -4.53 0.59
N TRP A 14 -15.88 -5.56 0.25
CA TRP A 14 -16.36 -6.75 -0.44
C TRP A 14 -16.23 -7.96 0.47
N LYS A 15 -17.33 -8.69 0.66
CA LYS A 15 -17.26 -10.01 1.28
C LYS A 15 -17.00 -11.07 0.21
N MET A 16 -16.45 -12.19 0.66
CA MET A 16 -16.20 -13.33 -0.22
C MET A 16 -17.52 -13.79 -0.84
N ASN A 17 -17.52 -14.01 -2.17
CA ASN A 17 -18.68 -14.41 -2.98
C ASN A 17 -19.74 -13.33 -3.23
N GLU A 18 -19.53 -12.09 -2.78
CA GLU A 18 -20.38 -10.97 -3.20
C GLU A 18 -19.94 -10.43 -4.57
N THR A 19 -20.91 -10.08 -5.41
CA THR A 19 -20.68 -9.46 -6.72
C THR A 19 -20.58 -7.93 -6.66
N ASN A 20 -21.03 -7.33 -5.55
CA ASN A 20 -21.03 -5.89 -5.33
C ASN A 20 -20.43 -5.56 -3.97
N GLY A 21 -19.58 -4.55 -3.94
CA GLY A 21 -19.08 -3.99 -2.69
C GLY A 21 -20.08 -3.05 -2.04
N LYS A 22 -20.07 -3.02 -0.71
CA LYS A 22 -20.78 -2.02 0.10
C LYS A 22 -19.87 -0.82 0.35
N ILE A 23 -20.36 0.40 0.15
CA ILE A 23 -19.63 1.60 0.57
C ILE A 23 -19.56 1.62 2.10
N VAL A 24 -18.35 1.77 2.64
CA VAL A 24 -18.07 1.87 4.08
C VAL A 24 -17.55 3.25 4.50
N ALA A 25 -17.15 4.08 3.53
CA ALA A 25 -16.76 5.47 3.75
C ALA A 25 -16.83 6.27 2.44
N GLY A 26 -17.05 7.58 2.54
CA GLY A 26 -17.21 8.47 1.38
C GLY A 26 -18.55 8.28 0.67
N GLY A 27 -18.57 8.41 -0.66
CA GLY A 27 -19.77 8.24 -1.48
C GLY A 27 -20.68 9.47 -1.59
N ASN A 28 -20.34 10.58 -0.93
CA ASN A 28 -21.11 11.83 -0.96
C ASN A 28 -20.45 12.92 -1.83
N GLY A 29 -19.79 12.49 -2.91
CA GLY A 29 -19.04 13.35 -3.81
C GLY A 29 -17.63 13.70 -3.30
N GLN A 30 -16.87 14.37 -4.17
CA GLN A 30 -15.49 14.76 -3.88
C GLN A 30 -15.45 16.05 -3.06
N GLY A 31 -14.75 16.05 -1.92
CA GLY A 31 -14.63 17.28 -1.13
C GLY A 31 -13.90 17.13 0.21
N ILE A 32 -13.95 18.17 1.03
CA ILE A 32 -13.28 18.26 2.33
C ILE A 32 -14.21 18.01 3.53
N ARG A 33 -15.52 17.85 3.31
CA ARG A 33 -16.47 17.58 4.39
C ARG A 33 -16.18 16.22 5.02
N LEU A 34 -16.66 16.01 6.25
CA LEU A 34 -16.41 14.78 6.99
C LEU A 34 -17.12 13.55 6.40
N ASN A 35 -18.18 13.76 5.62
CA ASN A 35 -18.84 12.71 4.84
C ASN A 35 -18.30 12.54 3.40
N GLN A 36 -17.24 13.26 3.05
CA GLN A 36 -16.63 13.25 1.72
C GLN A 36 -15.20 12.73 1.78
N LEU A 37 -14.76 12.11 0.69
CA LEU A 37 -13.35 11.85 0.41
C LEU A 37 -12.99 12.62 -0.87
N GLY A 38 -11.71 12.77 -1.17
CA GLY A 38 -11.30 13.16 -2.49
C GLY A 38 -9.94 12.60 -2.85
N PHE A 39 -10.00 11.56 -3.68
CA PHE A 39 -8.87 10.74 -4.09
C PHE A 39 -8.30 9.87 -2.95
N PRO A 40 -9.10 8.94 -2.38
CA PRO A 40 -8.57 7.95 -1.46
C PRO A 40 -7.63 6.99 -2.20
N THR A 41 -6.44 6.75 -1.65
CA THR A 41 -5.42 5.88 -2.28
C THR A 41 -5.24 4.56 -1.55
N GLU A 42 -5.43 4.53 -0.24
CA GLU A 42 -5.27 3.32 0.58
C GLU A 42 -6.28 3.31 1.72
N ALA A 43 -6.73 2.12 2.14
CA ALA A 43 -7.60 1.97 3.28
C ALA A 43 -7.38 0.62 3.98
N LEU A 44 -7.31 0.66 5.30
CA LEU A 44 -7.16 -0.53 6.14
C LEU A 44 -8.23 -0.60 7.24
N ILE A 45 -8.43 -1.80 7.79
CA ILE A 45 -9.29 -1.99 8.95
C ILE A 45 -8.40 -2.00 10.19
N ASP A 46 -8.70 -1.11 11.15
CA ASP A 46 -8.21 -1.24 12.52
C ASP A 46 -8.98 -2.41 13.18
N LYS A 47 -8.30 -3.53 13.43
CA LYS A 47 -8.92 -4.75 13.96
C LYS A 47 -9.46 -4.56 15.38
N GLU A 48 -8.91 -3.63 16.14
CA GLU A 48 -9.27 -3.40 17.54
C GLU A 48 -10.58 -2.60 17.66
N THR A 49 -10.76 -1.58 16.80
CA THR A 49 -11.99 -0.76 16.82
C THR A 49 -13.02 -1.17 15.78
N ASN A 50 -12.59 -1.97 14.80
CA ASN A 50 -13.33 -2.26 13.57
C ASN A 50 -13.65 -0.99 12.76
N ASP A 51 -12.80 0.04 12.83
CA ASP A 51 -12.92 1.24 12.01
C ASP A 51 -12.11 1.10 10.71
N VAL A 52 -12.49 1.85 9.69
CA VAL A 52 -11.69 2.00 8.47
C VAL A 52 -10.78 3.22 8.62
N ILE A 53 -9.47 3.04 8.46
CA ILE A 53 -8.51 4.14 8.35
C ILE A 53 -8.19 4.33 6.89
N ILE A 54 -8.30 5.57 6.40
CA ILE A 54 -8.28 5.90 4.99
C ILE A 54 -7.25 6.99 4.76
N CYS A 55 -6.40 6.76 3.76
CA CYS A 55 -5.56 7.80 3.21
C CYS A 55 -6.37 8.56 2.17
N ASP A 56 -6.77 9.79 2.49
CA ASP A 56 -7.49 10.71 1.61
C ASP A 56 -6.51 11.68 0.94
N ASN A 57 -5.66 11.14 0.06
CA ASN A 57 -4.50 11.81 -0.50
C ASN A 57 -4.84 13.17 -1.13
N GLY A 58 -5.87 13.24 -1.96
CA GLY A 58 -6.23 14.48 -2.66
C GLY A 58 -6.83 15.57 -1.76
N LYS A 59 -7.00 15.28 -0.46
CA LYS A 59 -7.34 16.26 0.59
C LYS A 59 -6.27 16.39 1.66
N GLY A 60 -5.14 15.69 1.51
CA GLY A 60 -3.98 15.81 2.39
C GLY A 60 -4.25 15.36 3.82
N ARG A 61 -5.03 14.29 4.02
CA ARG A 61 -5.47 13.88 5.37
C ARG A 61 -5.63 12.36 5.52
N ILE A 62 -5.56 11.92 6.76
CA ILE A 62 -6.00 10.58 7.17
C ILE A 62 -7.37 10.69 7.85
N MET A 63 -8.31 9.88 7.38
CA MET A 63 -9.66 9.79 7.92
C MET A 63 -9.85 8.46 8.67
N ARG A 64 -10.60 8.49 9.76
CA ARG A 64 -11.16 7.29 10.40
C ARG A 64 -12.66 7.28 10.16
N TRP A 65 -13.20 6.13 9.75
CA TRP A 65 -14.64 5.93 9.61
C TRP A 65 -15.09 4.76 10.45
N SER A 66 -16.02 5.01 11.37
CA SER A 66 -16.63 3.94 12.16
C SER A 66 -17.49 3.04 11.27
N ARG A 67 -17.34 1.73 11.43
CA ARG A 67 -18.19 0.75 10.73
C ARG A 67 -19.45 0.40 11.52
N ARG A 68 -19.71 1.08 12.64
CA ARG A 68 -20.94 0.93 13.42
C ARG A 68 -22.14 1.48 12.62
N SER A 69 -23.30 0.86 12.83
CA SER A 69 -24.55 1.28 12.19
C SER A 69 -24.85 2.75 12.47
N GLY A 70 -25.33 3.48 11.46
CA GLY A 70 -25.68 4.90 11.57
C GLY A 70 -24.53 5.90 11.41
N THR A 71 -23.29 5.44 11.21
CA THR A 71 -22.16 6.35 10.94
C THR A 71 -22.32 7.00 9.56
N THR A 72 -22.43 8.33 9.50
CA THR A 72 -22.58 9.11 8.26
C THR A 72 -21.36 9.95 7.90
N GLU A 73 -20.48 10.19 8.86
CA GLU A 73 -19.30 11.05 8.76
C GLU A 73 -18.08 10.37 9.38
N GLY A 74 -16.91 10.65 8.84
CA GLY A 74 -15.63 10.24 9.42
C GLY A 74 -15.01 11.30 10.32
N GLU A 75 -13.90 10.96 10.94
CA GLU A 75 -13.09 11.84 11.77
C GLU A 75 -11.71 12.03 11.13
N ILE A 76 -11.17 13.24 11.17
CA ILE A 76 -9.81 13.49 10.70
C ILE A 76 -8.84 13.08 11.81
N LEU A 77 -7.95 12.14 11.52
CA LEU A 77 -6.87 11.75 12.43
C LEU A 77 -5.63 12.63 12.24
N ILE A 78 -5.24 12.89 11.00
CA ILE A 78 -4.01 13.60 10.63
C ILE A 78 -4.32 14.51 9.44
N ASN A 79 -3.78 15.74 9.46
CA ASN A 79 -3.85 16.70 8.36
C ASN A 79 -2.47 16.99 7.79
N TYR A 80 -2.44 17.62 6.62
CA TYR A 80 -1.23 18.07 5.92
C TYR A 80 -0.27 16.93 5.60
N ILE A 81 -0.81 15.79 5.17
CA ILE A 81 -0.04 14.61 4.78
C ILE A 81 -0.45 14.13 3.39
N PHE A 82 0.53 14.00 2.49
CA PHE A 82 0.31 13.46 1.14
C PHE A 82 0.53 11.95 1.16
N CYS A 83 -0.36 11.26 1.85
CA CYS A 83 -0.25 9.83 2.08
C CYS A 83 -0.45 9.01 0.79
N THR A 84 0.17 7.85 0.69
CA THR A 84 -0.07 6.90 -0.42
C THR A 84 -0.35 5.49 0.04
N GLY A 85 0.31 5.06 1.11
CA GLY A 85 0.15 3.75 1.74
C GLY A 85 -0.01 3.87 3.26
N LEU A 86 -0.67 2.89 3.85
CA LEU A 86 -0.95 2.79 5.27
C LEU A 86 -0.62 1.40 5.79
N ALA A 87 -0.07 1.34 7.01
CA ALA A 87 0.03 0.11 7.79
C ALA A 87 -0.27 0.38 9.25
N ILE A 88 -0.80 -0.60 9.97
CA ILE A 88 -1.03 -0.53 11.42
C ILE A 88 -0.40 -1.75 12.09
N ASP A 89 0.39 -1.54 13.13
CA ASP A 89 1.00 -2.63 13.91
C ASP A 89 0.11 -3.10 15.07
N ASP A 90 0.51 -4.18 15.74
CA ASP A 90 -0.24 -4.78 16.86
C ASP A 90 -0.29 -3.85 18.10
N ALA A 91 0.60 -2.85 18.18
CA ALA A 91 0.57 -1.80 19.21
C ALA A 91 -0.28 -0.59 18.79
N ARG A 92 -1.00 -0.70 17.66
CA ARG A 92 -1.84 0.34 17.05
C ARG A 92 -1.08 1.62 16.69
N ASN A 93 0.19 1.50 16.30
CA ASN A 93 0.87 2.61 15.62
C ASN A 93 0.48 2.60 14.15
N LEU A 94 0.12 3.78 13.63
CA LEU A 94 -0.17 4.00 12.22
C LEU A 94 1.11 4.44 11.49
N TYR A 95 1.45 3.73 10.43
CA TYR A 95 2.57 4.03 9.54
C TYR A 95 2.03 4.55 8.22
N ILE A 96 2.61 5.64 7.73
CA ILE A 96 2.13 6.34 6.56
C ILE A 96 3.31 6.65 5.66
N SER A 97 3.25 6.22 4.40
CA SER A 97 4.17 6.73 3.37
C SER A 97 3.72 8.11 2.94
N ASP A 98 4.55 9.13 3.23
CA ASP A 98 4.34 10.51 2.79
C ASP A 98 5.07 10.72 1.46
N PHE A 99 4.29 10.84 0.41
CA PHE A 99 4.77 10.95 -0.96
C PHE A 99 5.53 12.25 -1.23
N ASP A 100 5.08 13.36 -0.63
CA ASP A 100 5.68 14.69 -0.80
C ASP A 100 6.95 14.84 0.03
N LYS A 101 6.98 14.25 1.22
CA LYS A 101 8.14 14.30 2.11
C LYS A 101 9.17 13.21 1.87
N HIS A 102 8.87 12.24 1.00
CA HIS A 102 9.78 11.14 0.66
C HIS A 102 10.23 10.36 1.91
N GLU A 103 9.26 10.02 2.76
CA GLU A 103 9.53 9.37 4.04
C GLU A 103 8.34 8.51 4.47
N VAL A 104 8.60 7.61 5.43
CA VAL A 104 7.54 6.94 6.18
C VAL A 104 7.54 7.47 7.59
N ARG A 105 6.36 7.87 8.07
CA ARG A 105 6.13 8.34 9.43
C ARG A 105 5.29 7.34 10.22
N ARG A 106 5.66 7.16 11.48
CA ARG A 106 4.90 6.42 12.48
C ARG A 106 4.21 7.37 13.45
N TYR A 107 2.93 7.13 13.72
CA TYR A 107 2.08 7.87 14.65
C TYR A 107 1.50 6.90 15.67
N ARG A 108 1.46 7.27 16.95
CA ARG A 108 0.48 6.62 17.85
C ARG A 108 -0.89 7.21 17.56
N ILE A 109 -1.94 6.41 17.69
CA ILE A 109 -3.30 6.93 17.52
C ILE A 109 -3.54 8.05 18.55
N GLY A 110 -3.90 9.24 18.05
CA GLY A 110 -4.07 10.45 18.84
C GLY A 110 -2.90 11.44 18.77
N ASP A 111 -1.72 11.00 18.29
CA ASP A 111 -0.59 11.90 18.08
C ASP A 111 -0.86 12.82 16.88
N LYS A 112 -0.53 14.11 17.04
CA LYS A 112 -0.59 15.09 15.94
C LYS A 112 0.67 15.07 15.06
N ASN A 113 1.79 14.61 15.61
CA ASN A 113 3.10 14.62 14.95
C ASN A 113 3.68 13.21 14.93
N GLY A 114 4.04 12.72 13.75
CA GLY A 114 4.65 11.41 13.58
C GLY A 114 6.18 11.47 13.63
N THR A 115 6.80 10.34 13.97
CA THR A 115 8.25 10.15 13.91
C THR A 115 8.65 9.53 12.57
N VAL A 116 9.68 10.05 11.91
CA VAL A 116 10.24 9.43 10.70
C VAL A 116 10.90 8.10 11.06
N VAL A 117 10.54 7.03 10.35
CA VAL A 117 11.03 5.66 10.58
C VAL A 117 11.68 5.01 9.35
N ALA A 118 11.47 5.56 8.15
CA ALA A 118 12.18 5.18 6.94
C ALA A 118 12.30 6.37 5.99
N GLY A 119 13.40 6.43 5.24
CA GLY A 119 13.73 7.58 4.39
C GLY A 119 13.96 8.86 5.20
N GLY A 120 13.41 9.96 4.69
CA GLY A 120 13.73 11.30 5.18
C GLY A 120 15.04 11.83 4.58
N ASN A 121 15.50 13.00 5.04
CA ASN A 121 16.72 13.65 4.55
C ASN A 121 16.70 14.00 3.06
N ILE A 122 15.57 14.56 2.59
CA ILE A 122 15.28 14.96 1.20
C ILE A 122 15.11 13.80 0.23
N ARG A 123 14.53 14.09 -0.94
CA ARG A 123 14.43 13.16 -2.06
C ARG A 123 15.80 12.64 -2.48
N GLY A 124 15.95 11.32 -2.62
CA GLY A 124 17.18 10.75 -3.17
C GLY A 124 17.20 9.24 -3.22
N ALA A 125 18.34 8.69 -3.63
CA ALA A 125 18.56 7.25 -3.81
C ALA A 125 19.51 6.63 -2.78
N GLY A 126 20.01 7.42 -1.81
CA GLY A 126 20.80 6.92 -0.69
C GLY A 126 20.04 5.87 0.14
N LEU A 127 20.75 5.08 0.94
CA LEU A 127 20.13 4.05 1.78
C LEU A 127 19.30 4.63 2.93
N ASN A 128 19.51 5.90 3.28
CA ASN A 128 18.71 6.68 4.22
C ASN A 128 17.66 7.58 3.53
N GLN A 129 17.44 7.43 2.23
CA GLN A 129 16.53 8.28 1.45
C GLN A 129 15.49 7.43 0.69
N LEU A 130 14.37 8.07 0.38
CA LEU A 130 13.35 7.54 -0.52
C LEU A 130 13.07 8.54 -1.65
N ASN A 131 12.38 8.07 -2.67
CA ASN A 131 11.94 8.85 -3.81
C ASN A 131 10.51 8.45 -4.18
N TYR A 132 9.57 9.29 -3.77
CA TYR A 132 8.13 9.13 -3.99
C TYR A 132 7.56 7.76 -3.53
N PRO A 133 7.70 7.40 -2.23
CA PRO A 133 7.25 6.10 -1.75
C PRO A 133 5.72 5.95 -1.88
N THR A 134 5.27 4.77 -2.29
CA THR A 134 3.85 4.52 -2.59
C THR A 134 3.14 3.55 -1.67
N TYR A 135 3.90 2.71 -0.96
CA TYR A 135 3.31 1.68 -0.11
C TYR A 135 4.21 1.39 1.08
N VAL A 136 3.59 0.97 2.18
CA VAL A 136 4.28 0.58 3.41
C VAL A 136 3.68 -0.71 3.96
N PHE A 137 4.54 -1.62 4.39
CA PHE A 137 4.19 -2.79 5.18
C PHE A 137 5.05 -2.81 6.44
N VAL A 138 4.49 -3.28 7.55
CA VAL A 138 5.21 -3.40 8.82
C VAL A 138 5.00 -4.79 9.38
N ASP A 139 6.10 -5.48 9.72
CA ASP A 139 6.04 -6.78 10.37
C ASP A 139 5.95 -6.68 11.89
N ARG A 140 5.83 -7.83 12.57
CA ARG A 140 5.72 -7.90 14.04
C ARG A 140 6.98 -7.46 14.78
N GLN A 141 8.11 -7.33 14.09
CA GLN A 141 9.35 -6.79 14.64
C GLN A 141 9.48 -5.28 14.43
N GLU A 142 8.42 -4.63 13.94
CA GLU A 142 8.41 -3.22 13.51
C GLU A 142 9.43 -2.94 12.39
N THR A 143 9.75 -3.94 11.56
CA THR A 143 10.51 -3.72 10.34
C THR A 143 9.60 -3.09 9.30
N VAL A 144 10.01 -1.95 8.75
CA VAL A 144 9.25 -1.17 7.77
C VAL A 144 9.75 -1.51 6.38
N TYR A 145 8.86 -2.00 5.52
CA TYR A 145 9.11 -2.27 4.10
C TYR A 145 8.40 -1.22 3.26
N VAL A 146 9.11 -0.66 2.28
CA VAL A 146 8.62 0.48 1.49
C VAL A 146 8.83 0.24 0.01
N SER A 147 7.77 0.43 -0.78
CA SER A 147 7.89 0.57 -2.23
C SER A 147 8.45 1.95 -2.55
N ASP A 148 9.74 1.99 -2.89
CA ASP A 148 10.47 3.21 -3.23
C ASP A 148 10.35 3.45 -4.75
N ARG A 149 9.15 3.93 -5.15
CA ARG A 149 8.64 3.87 -6.53
C ARG A 149 9.61 4.41 -7.56
N ASP A 150 10.11 5.62 -7.36
CA ASP A 150 10.90 6.32 -8.38
C ASP A 150 12.40 5.98 -8.29
N ASN A 151 12.82 5.23 -7.27
CA ASN A 151 14.11 4.54 -7.25
C ASN A 151 14.01 3.07 -7.72
N HIS A 152 12.80 2.60 -8.07
CA HIS A 152 12.55 1.26 -8.64
C HIS A 152 13.10 0.12 -7.78
N ARG A 153 12.83 0.20 -6.47
CA ARG A 153 13.30 -0.76 -5.49
C ARG A 153 12.29 -0.93 -4.36
N VAL A 154 12.44 -2.02 -3.61
CA VAL A 154 11.85 -2.17 -2.29
C VAL A 154 12.95 -2.10 -1.26
N MET A 155 12.73 -1.29 -0.24
CA MET A 155 13.66 -1.07 0.86
C MET A 155 13.05 -1.58 2.16
N LYS A 156 13.86 -2.14 3.05
CA LYS A 156 13.48 -2.44 4.44
C LYS A 156 14.31 -1.67 5.47
N TRP A 157 13.69 -1.24 6.55
CA TRP A 157 14.35 -0.67 7.73
C TRP A 157 13.96 -1.48 8.96
N ASN A 158 14.95 -2.06 9.63
CA ASN A 158 14.75 -2.62 10.97
C ASN A 158 14.45 -1.49 11.96
N LYS A 159 13.70 -1.77 13.03
CA LYS A 159 13.36 -0.79 14.06
C LYS A 159 14.60 -0.01 14.55
N GLY A 160 14.56 1.31 14.38
CA GLY A 160 15.63 2.23 14.82
C GLY A 160 16.84 2.35 13.88
N ALA A 161 16.85 1.64 12.75
CA ALA A 161 17.91 1.74 11.76
C ALA A 161 17.96 3.15 11.14
N LYS A 162 19.18 3.63 10.84
CA LYS A 162 19.41 4.92 10.16
C LYS A 162 19.42 4.81 8.64
N GLU A 163 19.72 3.62 8.15
CA GLU A 163 19.77 3.28 6.73
C GLU A 163 18.96 2.00 6.51
N GLY A 164 18.44 1.87 5.30
CA GLY A 164 17.66 0.73 4.85
C GLY A 164 18.50 -0.25 4.04
N ILE A 165 17.89 -1.39 3.75
CA ILE A 165 18.46 -2.48 2.98
C ILE A 165 17.58 -2.70 1.75
N ILE A 166 18.18 -2.73 0.56
CA ILE A 166 17.48 -3.12 -0.67
C ILE A 166 17.13 -4.60 -0.57
N VAL A 167 15.84 -4.93 -0.73
CA VAL A 167 15.34 -6.32 -0.67
C VAL A 167 14.67 -6.80 -1.96
N ALA A 168 14.37 -5.89 -2.88
CA ALA A 168 13.95 -6.22 -4.24
C ALA A 168 14.31 -5.08 -5.20
N GLY A 169 14.66 -5.40 -6.44
CA GLY A 169 15.07 -4.42 -7.45
C GLY A 169 16.39 -3.71 -7.11
N GLY A 170 16.46 -2.41 -7.36
CA GLY A 170 17.64 -1.59 -7.05
C GLY A 170 18.73 -1.58 -8.13
N GLN A 171 18.49 -2.23 -9.27
CA GLN A 171 19.36 -2.20 -10.46
C GLN A 171 18.83 -1.24 -11.54
N GLY A 172 18.19 -0.15 -11.12
CA GLY A 172 17.50 0.81 -11.99
C GLY A 172 16.16 0.31 -12.53
N ALA A 173 15.53 1.15 -13.35
CA ALA A 173 14.28 0.82 -14.03
C ALA A 173 14.51 -0.26 -15.10
N GLY A 174 13.65 -1.27 -15.14
CA GLY A 174 13.64 -2.24 -16.24
C GLY A 174 12.78 -3.45 -15.92
N ASN A 175 12.77 -4.42 -16.84
CA ASN A 175 11.94 -5.62 -16.76
C ASN A 175 12.73 -6.91 -16.48
N ALA A 176 14.06 -6.82 -16.32
CA ALA A 176 14.88 -7.96 -15.91
C ALA A 176 14.41 -8.50 -14.53
N LEU A 177 14.74 -9.74 -14.21
CA LEU A 177 14.39 -10.34 -12.92
C LEU A 177 15.15 -9.70 -11.73
N THR A 178 16.18 -8.90 -12.00
CA THR A 178 16.90 -8.11 -10.98
C THR A 178 16.36 -6.68 -10.86
N GLN A 179 15.40 -6.29 -11.71
CA GLN A 179 14.88 -4.93 -11.83
C GLN A 179 13.40 -4.87 -11.48
N LEU A 180 12.97 -3.68 -11.09
CA LEU A 180 11.57 -3.30 -10.96
C LEU A 180 11.34 -2.06 -11.83
N PHE A 181 10.08 -1.73 -12.08
CA PHE A 181 9.69 -0.48 -12.71
C PHE A 181 8.45 0.11 -12.03
N SER A 182 8.70 1.13 -11.22
CA SER A 182 7.69 1.82 -10.39
C SER A 182 6.85 0.83 -9.55
N PRO A 183 7.47 0.12 -8.59
CA PRO A 183 6.72 -0.76 -7.69
C PRO A 183 5.63 0.01 -6.93
N ALA A 184 4.47 -0.61 -6.77
CA ALA A 184 3.30 -0.03 -6.12
C ALA A 184 3.04 -0.74 -4.79
N GLY A 185 2.12 -1.70 -4.71
CA GLY A 185 1.89 -2.47 -3.49
C GLY A 185 2.91 -3.57 -3.24
N LEU A 186 3.03 -3.98 -1.98
CA LEU A 186 3.83 -5.12 -1.57
C LEU A 186 3.21 -5.84 -0.38
N PHE A 187 3.60 -7.09 -0.16
CA PHE A 187 3.40 -7.77 1.13
C PHE A 187 4.58 -8.69 1.42
N ILE A 188 4.80 -8.96 2.70
CA ILE A 188 5.84 -9.86 3.18
C ILE A 188 5.17 -11.06 3.82
N ASP A 189 5.59 -12.28 3.45
CA ASP A 189 5.11 -13.50 4.10
C ASP A 189 5.86 -13.79 5.41
N THR A 190 5.47 -14.85 6.12
CA THR A 190 6.11 -15.25 7.39
C THR A 190 7.53 -15.79 7.24
N LEU A 191 7.97 -16.11 6.01
CA LEU A 191 9.32 -16.54 5.70
C LEU A 191 10.23 -15.35 5.32
N GLY A 192 9.67 -14.15 5.24
CA GLY A 192 10.39 -12.94 4.83
C GLY A 192 10.48 -12.76 3.31
N THR A 193 9.71 -13.54 2.54
CA THR A 193 9.62 -13.37 1.09
C THR A 193 8.89 -12.08 0.77
N VAL A 194 9.48 -11.25 -0.08
CA VAL A 194 8.93 -9.98 -0.54
C VAL A 194 8.15 -10.21 -1.82
N TYR A 195 6.85 -9.92 -1.83
CA TYR A 195 6.02 -9.93 -3.04
C TYR A 195 5.71 -8.51 -3.45
N VAL A 196 5.91 -8.18 -4.73
CA VAL A 196 5.85 -6.80 -5.22
C VAL A 196 4.95 -6.71 -6.43
N ALA A 197 4.02 -5.75 -6.43
CA ALA A 197 3.31 -5.32 -7.62
C ALA A 197 4.25 -4.41 -8.43
N ASP A 198 4.89 -5.00 -9.43
CA ASP A 198 5.82 -4.33 -10.32
C ASP A 198 5.04 -3.61 -11.42
N SER A 199 4.50 -2.44 -11.05
CA SER A 199 3.32 -1.84 -11.68
C SER A 199 3.50 -1.53 -13.16
N ARG A 200 4.64 -0.96 -13.57
CA ARG A 200 4.92 -0.66 -14.99
C ARG A 200 5.42 -1.86 -15.79
N ASN A 201 5.72 -2.97 -15.12
CA ASN A 201 6.02 -4.24 -15.79
C ASN A 201 4.81 -5.18 -15.81
N HIS A 202 3.65 -4.75 -15.32
CA HIS A 202 2.38 -5.49 -15.42
C HIS A 202 2.48 -6.91 -14.84
N ARG A 203 3.19 -7.05 -13.71
CA ARG A 203 3.46 -8.35 -13.08
C ARG A 203 3.48 -8.26 -11.56
N VAL A 204 3.34 -9.42 -10.93
CA VAL A 204 3.71 -9.63 -9.53
C VAL A 204 4.94 -10.52 -9.51
N ILE A 205 5.97 -10.06 -8.82
CA ILE A 205 7.27 -10.73 -8.73
C ILE A 205 7.68 -10.82 -7.26
N ARG A 206 8.33 -11.92 -6.88
CA ARG A 206 8.77 -12.16 -5.50
C ARG A 206 10.28 -12.37 -5.36
N TRP A 207 10.81 -12.07 -4.18
CA TRP A 207 12.18 -12.38 -3.76
C TRP A 207 12.16 -13.04 -2.39
N SER A 208 12.71 -14.24 -2.29
CA SER A 208 13.03 -14.88 -1.01
C SER A 208 14.28 -14.23 -0.41
N PRO A 209 14.48 -14.28 0.93
CA PRO A 209 15.69 -13.77 1.55
C PRO A 209 16.97 -14.34 0.91
N GLY A 210 17.85 -13.44 0.43
CA GLY A 210 19.14 -13.79 -0.17
C GLY A 210 19.11 -14.04 -1.68
N GLU A 211 17.93 -14.07 -2.31
CA GLU A 211 17.82 -14.17 -3.78
C GLU A 211 18.35 -12.90 -4.46
N LYS A 212 19.15 -13.08 -5.52
CA LYS A 212 19.70 -11.98 -6.32
C LYS A 212 18.74 -11.51 -7.43
N GLN A 213 17.79 -12.35 -7.80
CA GLN A 213 16.80 -12.11 -8.85
C GLN A 213 15.46 -12.66 -8.39
N GLY A 214 14.38 -12.02 -8.83
CA GLY A 214 13.04 -12.40 -8.43
C GLY A 214 12.46 -13.48 -9.31
N THR A 215 11.33 -14.01 -8.87
CA THR A 215 10.51 -14.98 -9.61
C THR A 215 9.15 -14.36 -9.91
N VAL A 216 8.78 -14.26 -11.18
CA VAL A 216 7.44 -13.79 -11.58
C VAL A 216 6.42 -14.84 -11.17
N ILE A 217 5.37 -14.41 -10.46
CA ILE A 217 4.33 -15.29 -9.90
C ILE A 217 3.08 -15.25 -10.75
N VAL A 218 2.65 -14.05 -11.12
CA VAL A 218 1.49 -13.80 -12.00
C VAL A 218 1.77 -12.56 -12.86
N GLY A 219 1.11 -12.46 -14.01
CA GLY A 219 1.34 -11.39 -14.98
C GLY A 219 2.66 -11.56 -15.74
N GLY A 220 3.22 -10.44 -16.22
CA GLY A 220 4.46 -10.41 -17.00
C GLY A 220 4.28 -10.80 -18.48
N ASN A 221 3.06 -11.07 -18.92
CA ASN A 221 2.70 -11.44 -20.29
C ASN A 221 2.17 -10.23 -21.09
N GLY A 222 2.76 -9.07 -20.84
CA GLY A 222 2.33 -7.78 -21.40
C GLY A 222 1.15 -7.13 -20.67
N GLU A 223 0.94 -5.84 -20.94
CA GLU A 223 -0.26 -5.11 -20.53
C GLU A 223 -1.48 -5.73 -21.21
N GLY A 224 -2.55 -6.00 -20.45
CA GLY A 224 -3.78 -6.53 -21.02
C GLY A 224 -4.89 -6.68 -19.99
N ASN A 225 -6.05 -7.15 -20.46
CA ASN A 225 -7.24 -7.41 -19.65
C ASN A 225 -7.63 -8.90 -19.63
N GLY A 226 -6.82 -9.78 -20.21
CA GLY A 226 -7.00 -11.22 -20.12
C GLY A 226 -6.80 -11.78 -18.71
N ALA A 227 -7.08 -13.07 -18.54
CA ALA A 227 -6.66 -13.77 -17.33
C ALA A 227 -5.14 -13.74 -17.23
N ASN A 228 -4.61 -13.48 -16.02
CA ASN A 228 -3.16 -13.39 -15.79
C ASN A 228 -2.45 -12.28 -16.62
N GLN A 229 -3.19 -11.23 -16.98
CA GLN A 229 -2.67 -9.97 -17.49
C GLN A 229 -3.14 -8.81 -16.61
N PHE A 230 -2.31 -7.77 -16.51
CA PHE A 230 -2.58 -6.60 -15.66
C PHE A 230 -2.34 -5.30 -16.42
N LYS A 231 -2.97 -4.23 -15.94
CA LYS A 231 -2.71 -2.85 -16.30
C LYS A 231 -2.48 -2.05 -15.03
N TYR A 232 -1.21 -1.76 -14.73
CA TYR A 232 -0.80 -1.08 -13.50
C TYR A 232 -1.32 -1.76 -12.23
N PRO A 233 -0.86 -2.99 -11.90
CA PRO A 233 -1.22 -3.62 -10.63
C PRO A 233 -0.70 -2.76 -9.46
N GLU A 234 -1.48 -2.72 -8.37
CA GLU A 234 -1.17 -1.93 -7.18
C GLU A 234 -1.22 -2.78 -5.91
N GLY A 235 -2.34 -2.77 -5.18
CA GLY A 235 -2.49 -3.50 -3.91
C GLY A 235 -2.42 -5.02 -4.09
N LEU A 236 -1.75 -5.68 -3.14
CA LEU A 236 -1.63 -7.13 -3.05
C LEU A 236 -2.14 -7.62 -1.69
N SER A 237 -2.81 -8.76 -1.65
CA SER A 237 -3.21 -9.39 -0.39
C SER A 237 -3.30 -10.91 -0.54
N LEU A 238 -3.03 -11.64 0.54
CA LEU A 238 -3.27 -13.08 0.62
C LEU A 238 -4.47 -13.35 1.53
N ASP A 239 -5.29 -14.33 1.16
CA ASP A 239 -6.24 -14.91 2.12
C ASP A 239 -5.58 -16.00 2.98
N ARG A 240 -6.33 -16.53 3.95
CA ARG A 240 -5.89 -17.61 4.84
C ARG A 240 -5.59 -18.93 4.14
N TYR A 241 -6.03 -19.08 2.89
CA TYR A 241 -5.81 -20.25 2.05
C TYR A 241 -4.62 -20.06 1.11
N GLY A 242 -3.94 -18.91 1.16
CA GLY A 242 -2.81 -18.60 0.29
C GLY A 242 -3.22 -18.10 -1.10
N ASN A 243 -4.50 -17.77 -1.34
CA ASN A 243 -4.89 -17.15 -2.60
C ASN A 243 -4.41 -15.70 -2.65
N LEU A 244 -3.77 -15.34 -3.77
CA LEU A 244 -3.33 -13.98 -4.05
C LEU A 244 -4.42 -13.16 -4.71
N TYR A 245 -4.70 -11.99 -4.14
CA TYR A 245 -5.57 -10.97 -4.68
C TYR A 245 -4.73 -9.81 -5.17
N VAL A 246 -4.91 -9.43 -6.44
CA VAL A 246 -4.18 -8.34 -7.09
C VAL A 246 -5.17 -7.28 -7.54
N VAL A 247 -5.01 -6.05 -7.06
CA VAL A 247 -5.74 -4.88 -7.56
C VAL A 247 -5.15 -4.49 -8.91
N ASP A 248 -5.91 -4.72 -9.97
CA ASP A 248 -5.57 -4.42 -11.36
C ASP A 248 -6.17 -3.05 -11.71
N ARG A 249 -5.54 -1.99 -11.18
CA ARG A 249 -6.11 -0.64 -11.14
C ARG A 249 -6.51 -0.13 -12.51
N GLY A 250 -5.64 -0.28 -13.50
CA GLY A 250 -5.89 0.22 -14.84
C GLY A 250 -7.04 -0.47 -15.56
N ASN A 251 -7.41 -1.68 -15.13
CA ASN A 251 -8.58 -2.41 -15.61
C ASN A 251 -9.80 -2.29 -14.67
N GLY A 252 -9.68 -1.59 -13.53
CA GLY A 252 -10.78 -1.38 -12.58
C GLY A 252 -11.32 -2.68 -11.96
N ARG A 253 -10.46 -3.68 -11.73
CA ARG A 253 -10.84 -5.01 -11.21
C ARG A 253 -9.87 -5.54 -10.16
N VAL A 254 -10.27 -6.62 -9.50
CA VAL A 254 -9.39 -7.45 -8.69
C VAL A 254 -9.34 -8.86 -9.29
N GLN A 255 -8.15 -9.43 -9.43
CA GLN A 255 -7.98 -10.82 -9.84
C GLN A 255 -7.50 -11.67 -8.66
N ARG A 256 -8.03 -12.89 -8.56
CA ARG A 256 -7.65 -13.90 -7.56
C ARG A 256 -6.90 -15.04 -8.23
N PHE A 257 -5.79 -15.47 -7.63
CA PHE A 257 -4.96 -16.56 -8.09
C PHE A 257 -4.75 -17.57 -6.96
N SER A 258 -4.87 -18.86 -7.28
CA SER A 258 -4.32 -19.92 -6.41
C SER A 258 -2.82 -20.00 -6.65
N LEU A 259 -2.03 -20.01 -5.59
CA LEU A 259 -0.57 -20.15 -5.67
C LEU A 259 -0.10 -21.59 -5.38
N GLU A 260 -1.04 -22.54 -5.31
CA GLU A 260 -0.80 -23.99 -5.17
C GLU A 260 -0.14 -24.61 -6.40
#